data_AF-A0A6H0SMS0-F1
#
_entry.id   AF-A0A6H0SMS0-F1
#
_cell.length_a   1.000
_cell.length_b   1.000
_cell.length_c   1.000
_cell.angle_alpha   90.00
_cell.angle_beta   90.00
_cell.angle_gamma   90.00
#
_symmetry.space_group_name_H-M   'P 1'
#
loop_
_entity.id
_entity.type
_entity.pdbx_description
1 polymer ?
#
loop_
_entity_poly.entity_id
_entity_poly.type
_entity_poly.pdbx_seq_one_letter_code
_entity_poly.pdbx_strand_id
1 'polypeptide(L)'
;MTEESTSLDLGVMRIACGSGITGEITGTHVAYSAEDITIGLVVEELDGEAQTCQSNETVPYTIKLDEPVGNRSLTDASCTEAEQEQGTTPACEHDGIRWAP
;
A
#
# COMPACT_ATOMS: atom_id res chain seq x y z
N MET A 1 -16.35 0.46 -2.70
CA MET A 1 -15.82 -0.49 -3.68
C MET A 1 -16.87 -1.54 -3.98
N THR A 2 -16.89 -2.13 -5.17
CA THR A 2 -17.84 -3.18 -5.57
C THR A 2 -17.08 -4.40 -6.08
N GLU A 3 -17.71 -5.57 -6.08
CA GLU A 3 -17.14 -6.82 -6.62
C GLU A 3 -16.71 -6.68 -8.09
N GLU A 4 -17.44 -5.91 -8.89
CA GLU A 4 -17.13 -5.66 -10.30
C GLU A 4 -16.01 -4.62 -10.54
N SER A 5 -15.43 -4.03 -9.48
CA SER A 5 -14.45 -2.96 -9.62
C SER A 5 -13.11 -3.51 -10.14
N THR A 6 -12.58 -2.92 -11.22
CA THR A 6 -11.21 -3.16 -11.72
C THR A 6 -10.33 -1.91 -11.60
N SER A 7 -10.82 -0.86 -10.93
CA SER A 7 -10.13 0.40 -10.75
C SER A 7 -10.32 0.84 -9.31
N LEU A 8 -9.22 1.08 -8.60
CA LEU A 8 -9.25 1.45 -7.19
C LEU A 8 -8.52 2.77 -6.98
N ASP A 9 -9.12 3.65 -6.17
CA ASP A 9 -8.48 4.88 -5.72
C ASP A 9 -7.84 4.62 -4.35
N LEU A 10 -6.52 4.79 -4.30
CA LEU A 10 -5.68 4.51 -3.14
C LEU A 10 -5.11 5.80 -2.57
N GLY A 11 -4.91 5.82 -1.25
CA GLY A 11 -4.04 6.78 -0.59
C GLY A 11 -2.69 6.11 -0.31
N VAL A 12 -1.62 6.66 -0.85
CA VAL A 12 -0.27 6.09 -0.77
C VAL A 12 0.58 6.94 0.16
N MET A 13 1.27 6.30 1.09
CA MET A 13 2.15 6.96 2.05
C MET A 13 3.42 6.14 2.26
N ARG A 14 4.58 6.80 2.32
CA ARG A 14 5.84 6.15 2.66
C ARG A 14 5.80 5.65 4.11
N ILE A 15 6.32 4.45 4.34
CA ILE A 15 6.47 3.84 5.68
C ILE A 15 7.62 4.46 6.47
N ALA A 16 8.79 4.61 5.84
CA ALA A 16 9.96 5.21 6.47
C ALA A 16 9.76 6.72 6.73
N CYS A 17 10.56 7.27 7.65
CA CYS A 17 10.57 8.69 7.95
C CYS A 17 10.94 9.50 6.69
N GLY A 18 10.12 10.48 6.31
CA GLY A 18 10.32 11.26 5.07
C GLY A 18 10.16 12.76 5.24
N SER A 19 10.23 13.29 6.47
CA SER A 19 10.03 14.74 6.73
C SER A 19 8.73 15.33 6.13
N GLY A 20 7.68 14.51 5.97
CA GLY A 20 6.40 14.89 5.39
C GLY A 20 6.21 14.44 3.94
N ILE A 21 7.22 13.80 3.34
CA ILE A 21 7.29 13.48 1.92
C ILE A 21 7.12 11.98 1.71
N THR A 22 6.22 11.61 0.80
CA THR A 22 6.04 10.21 0.39
C THR A 22 6.96 9.85 -0.77
N GLY A 23 7.22 10.77 -1.69
CA GLY A 23 8.01 10.54 -2.90
C GLY A 23 7.16 9.99 -4.05
N GLU A 24 7.75 9.96 -5.24
CA GLU A 24 7.10 9.43 -6.44
C GLU A 24 6.90 7.92 -6.37
N ILE A 25 5.76 7.44 -6.88
CA ILE A 25 5.47 6.02 -7.02
C ILE A 25 6.21 5.50 -8.25
N THR A 26 7.17 4.60 -8.05
CA THR A 26 8.05 4.06 -9.08
C THR A 26 7.66 2.66 -9.54
N GLY A 27 6.82 1.97 -8.76
CA GLY A 27 6.38 0.62 -9.09
C GLY A 27 5.10 0.21 -8.40
N THR A 28 4.41 -0.74 -9.01
CA THR A 28 3.25 -1.43 -8.43
C THR A 28 3.41 -2.93 -8.59
N HIS A 29 2.95 -3.66 -7.60
CA HIS A 29 2.87 -5.11 -7.63
C HIS A 29 1.47 -5.51 -7.19
N VAL A 30 0.83 -6.39 -7.95
CA VAL A 30 -0.47 -6.95 -7.60
C VAL A 30 -0.38 -8.46 -7.68
N ALA A 31 -0.69 -9.12 -6.57
CA ALA A 31 -0.78 -10.57 -6.50
C ALA A 31 -2.24 -10.95 -6.27
N TYR A 32 -2.76 -11.83 -7.14
CA TYR A 32 -4.13 -12.33 -7.05
C TYR A 32 -4.14 -13.73 -6.47
N SER A 33 -5.06 -13.96 -5.54
CA SER A 33 -5.42 -15.28 -5.05
C SER A 33 -6.93 -15.48 -5.11
N ALA A 34 -7.40 -16.64 -4.65
CA ALA A 34 -8.83 -16.95 -4.62
C ALA A 34 -9.59 -16.12 -3.57
N GLU A 35 -8.94 -15.70 -2.48
CA GLU A 35 -9.58 -15.06 -1.33
C GLU A 35 -9.04 -13.63 -1.06
N ASP A 36 -7.88 -13.29 -1.62
CA ASP A 36 -7.21 -12.01 -1.38
C ASP A 36 -6.58 -11.46 -2.68
N ILE A 37 -6.54 -10.13 -2.78
CA ILE A 37 -5.71 -9.39 -3.71
C ILE A 37 -4.73 -8.55 -2.89
N THR A 38 -3.45 -8.88 -2.99
CA THR A 38 -2.39 -8.17 -2.30
C THR A 38 -1.81 -7.09 -3.22
N ILE A 39 -1.80 -5.83 -2.77
CA ILE A 39 -1.34 -4.68 -3.55
C ILE A 39 -0.14 -4.06 -2.85
N GLY A 40 0.99 -3.97 -3.55
CA GLY A 40 2.19 -3.28 -3.13
C GLY A 40 2.47 -2.07 -4.02
N LEU A 41 2.84 -0.95 -3.40
CA LEU A 41 3.34 0.23 -4.12
C LEU A 41 4.76 0.53 -3.65
N VAL A 42 5.63 0.80 -4.61
CA VAL A 42 7.01 1.21 -4.36
C VAL A 42 7.10 2.70 -4.61
N VAL A 43 7.64 3.42 -3.63
CA VAL A 43 8.01 4.83 -3.77
C VAL A 43 9.51 4.94 -3.93
N GLU A 44 9.97 5.99 -4.60
CA GLU A 44 11.41 6.29 -4.76
C GLU A 44 12.16 6.35 -3.42
N GLU A 45 13.49 6.34 -3.42
CA GLU A 45 14.23 6.68 -2.21
C GLU A 45 14.30 8.20 -2.05
N LEU A 46 14.29 8.71 -0.82
CA LEU A 46 14.53 10.13 -0.59
C LEU A 46 16.02 10.37 -0.41
N ASP A 47 16.58 11.22 -1.27
CA ASP A 47 17.96 11.69 -1.14
C ASP A 47 18.08 12.84 -0.13
N GLY A 48 19.25 12.98 0.49
CA GLY A 48 19.63 14.16 1.27
C GLY A 48 19.81 13.91 2.76
N GLU A 49 19.45 14.91 3.57
CA GLU A 49 19.66 14.86 5.03
C GLU A 49 18.81 13.78 5.71
N ALA A 50 19.19 13.45 6.96
CA ALA A 50 18.43 12.52 7.77
C ALA A 50 16.98 13.02 7.96
N GLN A 51 16.02 12.16 7.61
CA GLN A 51 14.61 12.48 7.66
C GLN A 51 14.04 12.33 9.08
N THR A 52 13.07 13.17 9.42
CA THR A 52 12.35 13.12 10.69
C THR A 52 11.05 12.32 10.56
N CYS A 53 10.58 11.76 11.67
CA CYS A 53 9.47 10.78 11.70
C CYS A 53 8.12 11.40 12.10
N GLN A 54 7.79 12.56 11.56
CA GLN A 54 6.38 12.99 11.46
C GLN A 54 5.65 12.13 10.41
N SER A 55 4.32 12.16 10.42
CA SER A 55 3.54 11.52 9.36
C SER A 55 3.96 12.05 7.98
N ASN A 56 4.01 11.18 6.98
CA ASN A 56 4.22 11.59 5.59
C ASN A 56 2.87 11.98 4.95
N GLU A 57 2.91 12.71 3.84
CA GLU A 57 1.71 13.05 3.08
C GLU A 57 1.04 11.82 2.47
N THR A 58 -0.28 11.81 2.39
CA THR A 58 -1.01 10.80 1.61
C THR A 58 -1.22 11.29 0.19
N VAL A 59 -0.62 10.60 -0.78
CA VAL A 59 -0.73 10.92 -2.21
C VAL A 59 -1.82 10.04 -2.85
N PRO A 60 -2.76 10.62 -3.62
CA PRO A 60 -3.76 9.83 -4.32
C PRO A 60 -3.14 9.06 -5.49
N TYR A 61 -3.53 7.80 -5.66
CA TYR A 61 -3.11 6.97 -6.78
C TYR A 61 -4.25 6.06 -7.25
N THR A 62 -4.52 6.02 -8.55
CA THR A 62 -5.51 5.09 -9.12
C THR A 62 -4.80 3.89 -9.74
N ILE A 63 -5.01 2.71 -9.16
CA ILE A 63 -4.51 1.45 -9.72
C ILE A 63 -5.57 0.81 -10.63
N LYS A 64 -5.12 0.17 -11.71
CA LYS A 64 -5.94 -0.70 -12.54
C LYS A 64 -5.58 -2.16 -12.24
N LEU A 65 -6.61 -2.96 -11.99
CA LEU A 65 -6.49 -4.39 -11.77
C LEU A 65 -6.75 -5.14 -13.07
N ASP A 66 -6.09 -6.28 -13.22
CA ASP A 66 -6.28 -7.20 -14.35
C ASP A 66 -7.55 -8.04 -14.18
N GLU A 67 -8.01 -8.19 -12.94
CA GLU A 67 -9.24 -8.90 -12.56
C GLU A 67 -10.15 -8.01 -11.69
N PRO A 68 -11.48 -8.18 -11.75
CA PRO A 68 -12.40 -7.51 -10.82
C PRO A 68 -12.13 -7.92 -9.38
N VAL A 69 -12.34 -7.03 -8.39
CA VAL A 69 -12.12 -7.35 -6.96
C VAL A 69 -12.82 -8.65 -6.55
N GLY A 70 -14.07 -8.86 -6.98
CA GLY A 70 -14.87 -10.01 -6.59
C GLY A 70 -15.15 -10.03 -5.07
N ASN A 71 -15.28 -11.23 -4.51
CA ASN A 71 -15.46 -11.47 -3.08
C ASN A 71 -14.12 -11.66 -2.35
N ARG A 72 -13.10 -10.87 -2.69
CA ARG A 72 -11.74 -11.01 -2.17
C ARG A 72 -11.37 -9.84 -1.26
N SER A 73 -10.63 -10.10 -0.19
CA SER A 73 -10.03 -9.03 0.60
C SER A 73 -8.98 -8.26 -0.20
N LEU A 74 -8.74 -7.00 0.17
CA LEU A 74 -7.61 -6.23 -0.31
C LEU A 74 -6.60 -6.05 0.82
N THR A 75 -5.38 -6.51 0.58
CA THR A 75 -4.31 -6.45 1.57
C THR A 75 -3.17 -5.57 1.08
N ASP A 76 -2.66 -4.73 1.97
CA ASP A 76 -1.46 -3.93 1.75
C ASP A 76 -0.22 -4.82 1.87
N ALA A 77 0.50 -5.01 0.75
CA ALA A 77 1.65 -5.92 0.69
C ALA A 77 2.73 -5.58 1.74
N SER A 78 2.87 -4.29 2.06
CA SER A 78 3.86 -3.80 3.03
C SER A 78 3.58 -4.23 4.47
N CYS A 79 2.38 -4.75 4.73
CA CYS A 79 1.96 -5.25 6.02
C CYS A 79 2.03 -6.78 6.12
N THR A 80 2.50 -7.47 5.09
CA THR A 80 2.72 -8.92 5.16
C THR A 80 3.98 -9.25 5.97
N GLU A 81 4.02 -10.44 6.60
CA GLU A 81 5.14 -10.86 7.45
C GLU A 81 6.52 -10.77 6.74
N ALA A 82 6.55 -11.00 5.42
CA ALA A 82 7.77 -10.91 4.61
C ALA A 82 8.34 -9.49 4.50
N GLU A 83 7.47 -8.47 4.56
CA GLU A 83 7.86 -7.05 4.49
C GLU A 83 8.04 -6.43 5.89
N GLN A 84 7.52 -7.08 6.94
CA GLN A 84 7.57 -6.59 8.32
C GLN A 84 8.86 -6.92 9.10
N GLU A 85 9.92 -7.43 8.45
CA GLU A 85 11.23 -7.65 9.11
C GLU A 85 11.82 -6.36 9.74
N GLN A 86 11.29 -5.18 9.38
CA GLN A 86 11.69 -3.85 9.87
C GLN A 86 10.83 -3.32 11.04
N GLY A 87 9.88 -4.12 11.55
CA GLY A 87 8.98 -3.77 12.66
C GLY A 87 7.55 -3.48 12.22
N THR A 88 6.58 -3.70 13.12
CA THR A 88 5.16 -3.43 12.86
C THR A 88 4.87 -1.94 12.90
N THR A 89 4.41 -1.38 11.79
CA THR A 89 3.91 0.00 11.74
C THR A 89 2.48 0.02 12.27
N PRO A 90 2.02 1.10 12.95
CA PRO A 90 0.61 1.25 13.30
C PRO A 90 -0.33 1.23 12.08
N ALA A 91 0.19 1.51 10.88
CA ALA A 91 -0.59 1.41 9.66
C ALA A 91 -0.89 -0.04 9.24
N CYS A 92 -0.25 -1.03 9.86
CA CYS A 92 -0.47 -2.46 9.61
C CYS A 92 -1.39 -3.12 10.63
N GLU A 93 -2.27 -2.35 11.27
CA GLU A 93 -3.43 -2.91 11.97
C GLU A 93 -4.25 -3.83 11.06
N HIS A 94 -4.96 -4.79 11.66
CA HIS A 94 -5.78 -5.78 10.96
C HIS A 94 -5.04 -6.58 9.89
N ASP A 95 -3.77 -6.92 10.14
CA ASP A 95 -2.91 -7.71 9.24
C ASP A 95 -2.77 -7.07 7.84
N GLY A 96 -2.93 -5.74 7.75
CA GLY A 96 -2.83 -5.01 6.48
C GLY A 96 -4.09 -5.04 5.62
N ILE A 97 -5.19 -5.62 6.10
CA ILE A 97 -6.46 -5.66 5.37
C ILE A 97 -7.03 -4.23 5.27
N ARG A 98 -7.15 -3.72 4.05
CA ARG A 98 -7.70 -2.39 3.74
C ARG A 98 -9.18 -2.45 3.38
N TRP A 99 -9.63 -3.61 2.92
CA TRP A 99 -11.02 -3.85 2.59
C TRP A 99 -11.35 -5.34 2.62
N ALA A 100 -12.58 -5.65 3.00
CA ALA A 100 -13.20 -6.96 2.85
C ALA A 100 -14.69 -6.76 2.50
N PRO A 101 -15.32 -7.70 1.77
CA PRO A 101 -16.75 -7.66 1.47
C PRO A 101 -17.65 -7.83 2.71
#